data_AF-A0A838K463-F1
#
_entry.id   AF-A0A838K463-F1
#
_cell.length_a   1.000
_cell.length_b   1.000
_cell.length_c   1.000
_cell.angle_alpha   90.00
_cell.angle_beta   90.00
_cell.angle_gamma   90.00
#
_symmetry.space_group_name_H-M   'P 1'
#
loop_
_entity.id
_entity.type
_entity.pdbx_description
1 polymer ?
#
loop_
_entity_poly.entity_id
_entity_poly.type
_entity_poly.pdbx_seq_one_letter_code
_entity_poly.pdbx_strand_id
1 'polypeptide(L)'
;MVLVGAAVPQDGKAWLDLLPLPQRLFLRGLYKLRPGGQLSPEGDNRKTLCNDLDAETTAWFVARRVPEAPGYLLDPVPTATFPSDVPLHYVRLLDDRSVSDPVRDRMVGSLPHARVHDLHSGHLPMLSQPAALAGLLDQIAAPGLR
;
A
#
# COMPACT_ATOMS: atom_id res chain seq x y z
N MET A 1 0.21 -8.03 -14.55
CA MET A 1 0.71 -7.16 -13.47
C MET A 1 -0.13 -7.39 -12.23
N VAL A 2 0.51 -7.47 -11.05
CA VAL A 2 -0.18 -7.71 -9.78
C VAL A 2 0.17 -6.58 -8.81
N LEU A 3 -0.86 -5.94 -8.26
CA LEU A 3 -0.76 -4.92 -7.22
C LEU A 3 -1.20 -5.54 -5.89
N VAL A 4 -0.33 -5.61 -4.88
CA VAL A 4 -0.65 -6.23 -3.58
C VAL A 4 -0.79 -5.16 -2.53
N GLY A 5 -2.00 -4.97 -1.97
CA GLY A 5 -2.26 -3.94 -0.94
C GLY A 5 -1.87 -2.53 -1.35
N ALA A 6 -1.71 -2.27 -2.65
CA ALA A 6 -1.08 -1.06 -3.13
C ALA A 6 -2.01 0.15 -3.00
N ALA A 7 -1.46 1.28 -2.57
CA ALA A 7 -2.09 2.57 -2.76
C ALA A 7 -1.92 3.02 -4.21
N VAL A 8 -3.03 3.39 -4.86
CA VAL A 8 -3.05 3.90 -6.23
C VAL A 8 -3.69 5.28 -6.21
N PRO A 9 -2.90 6.34 -5.99
CA PRO A 9 -3.42 7.71 -6.01
C PRO A 9 -4.05 8.04 -7.36
N GLN A 10 -4.98 8.99 -7.35
CA GLN A 10 -5.52 9.54 -8.58
C GLN A 10 -4.45 10.28 -9.38
N ASP A 11 -4.60 10.31 -10.70
CA ASP A 11 -3.76 11.09 -11.60
C ASP A 11 -3.53 12.53 -11.10
N GLY A 12 -2.27 12.94 -11.08
CA GLY A 12 -1.86 14.27 -10.64
C GLY A 12 -2.04 14.51 -9.13
N LYS A 13 -2.29 13.48 -8.32
CA LYS A 13 -2.35 13.56 -6.87
C LYS A 13 -1.15 12.87 -6.23
N ALA A 14 -0.72 13.39 -5.09
CA ALA A 14 0.29 12.76 -4.27
C ALA A 14 -0.34 11.70 -3.34
N TRP A 15 0.46 10.79 -2.78
CA TRP A 15 -0.03 9.86 -1.77
C TRP A 15 -0.65 10.59 -0.55
N LEU A 16 -0.03 11.68 -0.10
CA LEU A 16 -0.56 12.50 1.00
C LEU A 16 -1.95 13.10 0.73
N ASP A 17 -2.39 13.12 -0.52
CA ASP A 17 -3.71 13.64 -0.89
C ASP A 17 -4.83 12.63 -0.59
N LEU A 18 -4.46 11.38 -0.26
CA LEU A 18 -5.36 10.34 0.26
C LEU A 18 -5.71 10.55 1.75
N LEU A 19 -4.92 11.35 2.47
CA LEU A 19 -5.10 11.57 3.90
C LEU A 19 -6.09 12.69 4.20
N PRO A 20 -6.74 12.67 5.39
CA PRO A 20 -7.56 13.79 5.87
C PRO A 20 -6.79 15.12 5.87
N LEU A 21 -7.48 16.22 5.56
CA LEU A 21 -6.87 17.55 5.39
C LEU A 21 -5.94 17.98 6.55
N PRO A 22 -6.30 17.83 7.83
CA PRO A 22 -5.42 18.24 8.93
C PRO A 22 -4.11 17.45 8.94
N GLN A 23 -4.18 16.13 8.74
CA GLN A 23 -3.02 15.24 8.71
C GLN A 23 -2.14 15.54 7.50
N ARG A 24 -2.75 15.76 6.33
CA ARG A 24 -2.07 16.14 5.09
C ARG A 24 -1.26 17.44 5.26
N LEU A 25 -1.84 18.48 5.83
CA LEU A 25 -1.15 19.77 6.02
C LEU A 25 0.00 19.67 7.00
N PHE A 26 -0.20 18.94 8.10
CA PHE A 26 0.85 18.66 9.08
C PHE A 26 2.05 17.95 8.43
N LEU A 27 1.80 16.86 7.70
CA LEU A 27 2.88 16.09 7.06
C LEU A 27 3.59 16.88 5.95
N ARG A 28 2.87 17.70 5.18
CA ARG A 28 3.49 18.62 4.20
C ARG A 28 4.42 19.63 4.88
N GLY A 29 4.04 20.18 6.02
CA GLY A 29 4.90 21.07 6.80
C GLY A 29 6.13 20.34 7.37
N LEU A 30 5.91 19.16 7.94
CA LEU A 30 6.96 18.31 8.50
C LEU A 30 8.04 17.99 7.47
N TYR A 31 7.65 17.52 6.28
CA TYR A 31 8.60 17.13 5.24
C TYR A 31 9.28 18.32 4.54
N LYS A 32 8.69 19.52 4.56
CA LYS A 32 9.41 20.75 4.19
C LYS A 32 10.58 21.05 5.12
N LEU A 33 10.43 20.75 6.41
CA LEU A 33 11.47 20.95 7.42
C LEU A 33 12.47 19.78 7.50
N ARG A 34 12.09 18.61 6.97
CA ARG A 34 12.88 17.37 6.99
C ARG A 34 13.01 16.79 5.58
N PRO A 35 13.84 17.38 4.71
CA PRO A 35 13.98 16.93 3.31
C PRO A 35 14.57 15.52 3.19
N GLY A 36 15.30 15.04 4.20
CA GLY A 36 15.81 13.67 4.28
C GLY A 36 14.79 12.63 4.75
N GLY A 37 13.52 13.02 4.91
CA GLY A 37 12.49 12.12 5.43
C GLY A 37 12.34 12.20 6.94
N GLN A 38 11.33 11.50 7.42
CA GLN A 38 11.07 11.29 8.83
C GLN A 38 10.77 9.80 9.04
N LEU A 39 11.40 9.20 10.04
CA LEU A 39 11.03 7.86 10.47
C LEU A 39 9.58 7.89 10.95
N SER A 40 8.73 7.05 10.36
CA SER A 40 7.34 6.92 10.78
C SER A 40 7.25 6.55 12.26
N PRO A 41 6.23 7.01 13.02
CA PRO A 41 6.12 6.65 14.44
C PRO A 41 5.94 5.15 14.63
N GLU A 42 6.64 4.55 15.59
CA GLU A 42 6.56 3.11 15.84
C GLU A 42 5.13 2.64 16.16
N GLY A 43 4.43 3.39 17.03
CA GLY A 43 3.06 3.08 17.40
C GLY A 43 2.11 3.05 16.20
N ASP A 44 2.30 3.96 15.24
CA ASP A 44 1.51 3.99 14.01
C ASP A 44 1.81 2.75 13.17
N ASN A 45 3.08 2.42 12.92
CA ASN A 45 3.45 1.21 12.16
C ASN A 45 2.89 -0.07 12.80
N ARG A 46 2.96 -0.20 14.13
CA ARG A 46 2.39 -1.35 14.85
C ARG A 46 0.87 -1.45 14.65
N LYS A 47 0.18 -0.30 14.68
CA LYS A 47 -1.27 -0.23 14.55
C LYS A 47 -1.76 -0.46 13.11
N THR A 48 -0.98 -0.04 12.12
CA THR A 48 -1.42 -0.01 10.71
C THR A 48 -0.71 -1.03 9.82
N LEU A 49 0.62 -1.15 9.90
CA LEU A 49 1.40 -2.00 8.99
C LEU A 49 1.61 -3.41 9.57
N CYS A 50 1.74 -3.51 10.89
CA CYS A 50 2.04 -4.76 11.60
C CYS A 50 0.84 -5.27 12.40
N ASN A 51 -0.38 -4.86 12.06
CA ASN A 51 -1.56 -5.10 12.88
C ASN A 51 -1.97 -6.58 13.01
N ASP A 52 -1.44 -7.44 12.14
CA ASP A 52 -1.65 -8.88 12.08
C ASP A 52 -0.34 -9.69 12.19
N LEU A 53 0.79 -9.03 12.49
CA LEU A 53 2.08 -9.70 12.71
C LEU A 53 2.23 -10.17 14.15
N ASP A 54 2.98 -11.26 14.33
CA ASP A 54 3.42 -11.68 15.65
C ASP A 54 4.41 -10.67 16.26
N ALA A 55 4.68 -10.81 17.56
CA ALA A 55 5.52 -9.87 18.30
C ALA A 55 6.99 -9.86 17.82
N GLU A 56 7.53 -11.02 17.45
CA GLU A 56 8.91 -11.16 16.99
C GLU A 56 9.10 -10.49 15.63
N THR A 57 8.23 -10.81 14.67
CA THR A 57 8.22 -10.23 13.33
C THR A 57 7.96 -8.73 13.37
N THR A 58 7.06 -8.28 14.26
CA THR A 58 6.84 -6.85 14.48
C THR A 58 8.09 -6.15 15.01
N ALA A 59 8.78 -6.72 16.00
CA ALA A 59 10.02 -6.16 16.53
C ALA A 59 11.11 -6.13 15.44
N TRP A 60 11.19 -7.18 14.62
CA TRP A 60 12.10 -7.26 13.48
C TRP A 60 11.84 -6.15 12.46
N PHE A 61 10.58 -5.89 12.11
CA PHE A 61 10.16 -4.82 11.19
C PHE A 61 10.52 -3.46 11.77
N VAL A 62 10.10 -3.19 13.01
CA VAL A 62 10.28 -1.90 13.69
C VAL A 62 11.75 -1.49 13.77
N ALA A 63 12.65 -2.44 14.05
CA ALA A 63 14.09 -2.23 14.15
C ALA A 63 14.78 -1.89 12.82
N ARG A 64 14.11 -2.15 11.67
CA ARG A 64 14.68 -2.00 10.32
C ARG A 64 14.10 -0.85 9.53
N ARG A 65 13.17 -0.08 10.12
CA ARG A 65 12.59 1.09 9.47
C ARG A 65 13.65 2.15 9.25
N VAL A 66 13.55 2.83 8.11
CA VAL A 66 14.36 4.00 7.77
C VAL A 66 13.43 5.14 7.36
N PRO A 67 13.87 6.41 7.45
CA PRO A 67 13.11 7.51 6.88
C PRO A 67 12.82 7.27 5.38
N GLU A 68 11.57 7.45 4.98
CA GLU A 68 11.22 7.43 3.56
C GLU A 68 11.58 8.76 2.90
N ALA A 69 12.00 8.69 1.63
CA ALA A 69 12.24 9.89 0.82
C ALA A 69 10.91 10.67 0.67
N PRO A 70 10.83 11.93 1.11
CA PRO A 70 9.57 12.67 1.11
C PRO A 70 8.87 12.78 -0.25
N GLY A 71 9.64 12.81 -1.35
CA GLY A 71 9.10 12.87 -2.71
C GLY A 71 8.12 11.74 -3.01
N TYR A 72 8.35 10.53 -2.49
CA TYR A 72 7.42 9.40 -2.64
C TYR A 72 6.01 9.71 -2.11
N LEU A 73 5.93 10.51 -1.04
CA LEU A 73 4.68 10.86 -0.37
C LEU A 73 4.10 12.20 -0.87
N LEU A 74 4.97 13.12 -1.29
CA LEU A 74 4.64 14.53 -1.59
C LEU A 74 4.38 14.79 -3.07
N ASP A 75 5.05 14.07 -3.96
CA ASP A 75 5.05 14.40 -5.38
C ASP A 75 3.77 13.87 -6.04
N PRO A 76 3.12 14.67 -6.90
CA PRO A 76 2.03 14.19 -7.73
C PRO A 76 2.47 13.03 -8.61
N VAL A 77 1.68 11.95 -8.65
CA VAL A 77 1.93 10.87 -9.60
C VAL A 77 1.44 11.28 -11.00
N PRO A 78 2.18 10.94 -12.07
CA PRO A 78 1.67 11.12 -13.43
C PRO A 78 0.45 10.23 -13.67
N THR A 79 -0.28 10.48 -14.76
CA THR A 79 -1.37 9.60 -15.17
C THR A 79 -0.88 8.17 -15.34
N ALA A 80 -1.53 7.24 -14.65
CA ALA A 80 -1.15 5.84 -14.68
C ALA A 80 -1.44 5.25 -16.06
N THR A 81 -0.41 4.71 -16.72
CA THR A 81 -0.57 3.96 -17.96
C THR A 81 -0.43 2.47 -17.69
N PHE A 82 -1.52 1.73 -17.94
CA PHE A 82 -1.55 0.28 -17.82
C PHE A 82 -1.46 -0.34 -19.22
N PRO A 83 -0.44 -1.18 -19.51
CA PRO A 83 -0.36 -1.87 -20.79
C PRO A 83 -1.63 -2.70 -21.03
N SER A 84 -2.30 -2.50 -22.17
CA SER A 84 -3.58 -3.16 -22.47
C SER A 84 -3.44 -4.67 -22.70
N ASP A 85 -2.24 -5.13 -23.02
CA ASP A 85 -1.87 -6.53 -23.25
C ASP A 85 -1.46 -7.26 -21.96
N VAL A 86 -1.35 -6.55 -20.84
CA VAL A 86 -0.97 -7.12 -19.54
C VAL A 86 -2.18 -7.12 -18.61
N PRO A 87 -2.76 -8.29 -18.26
CA PRO A 87 -3.84 -8.36 -17.29
C PRO A 87 -3.47 -7.69 -15.97
N LEU A 88 -4.39 -6.87 -15.45
CA LEU A 88 -4.22 -6.17 -14.17
C LEU A 88 -4.93 -6.93 -13.06
N HIS A 89 -4.20 -7.27 -12.02
CA HIS A 89 -4.70 -7.94 -10.82
C HIS A 89 -4.45 -7.07 -9.60
N TYR A 90 -5.42 -7.00 -8.70
CA TYR A 90 -5.30 -6.31 -7.43
C TYR A 90 -5.58 -7.29 -6.29
N VAL A 91 -4.62 -7.47 -5.38
CA VAL A 91 -4.81 -8.26 -4.16
C VAL A 91 -5.24 -7.32 -3.04
N ARG A 92 -6.51 -7.40 -2.66
CA ARG A 92 -7.13 -6.63 -1.58
C ARG A 92 -6.89 -7.34 -0.25
N LEU A 93 -6.25 -6.61 0.66
CA LEU A 93 -5.91 -7.06 2.00
C LEU A 93 -7.06 -6.68 2.93
N LEU A 94 -7.78 -7.67 3.45
CA LEU A 94 -9.06 -7.45 4.14
C LEU A 94 -8.89 -6.90 5.56
N ASP A 95 -7.72 -7.09 6.17
CA ASP A 95 -7.43 -6.65 7.54
C ASP A 95 -6.42 -5.48 7.56
N ASP A 96 -6.11 -4.89 6.40
CA ASP A 96 -5.19 -3.76 6.25
C ASP A 96 -5.81 -2.46 6.80
N ARG A 97 -5.03 -1.76 7.64
CA ARG A 97 -5.42 -0.53 8.33
C ARG A 97 -4.60 0.69 7.91
N SER A 98 -3.80 0.58 6.85
CA SER A 98 -2.98 1.66 6.29
C SER A 98 -3.82 2.76 5.63
N VAL A 99 -4.96 2.38 5.03
CA VAL A 99 -5.94 3.29 4.42
C VAL A 99 -7.36 2.87 4.82
N SER A 100 -8.31 3.80 4.79
CA SER A 100 -9.71 3.47 5.08
C SER A 100 -10.38 2.74 3.90
N ASP A 101 -11.40 1.94 4.19
CA ASP A 101 -12.14 1.19 3.17
C ASP A 101 -12.66 2.08 2.02
N PRO A 102 -13.28 3.25 2.26
CA PRO A 102 -13.77 4.10 1.18
C PRO A 102 -12.64 4.64 0.29
N VAL A 103 -11.47 4.90 0.87
CA VAL A 103 -10.30 5.36 0.10
C VAL A 103 -9.75 4.21 -0.75
N ARG A 104 -9.59 3.01 -0.17
CA ARG A 104 -9.18 1.82 -0.92
C ARG A 104 -10.14 1.51 -2.05
N ASP A 105 -11.44 1.46 -1.79
CA ASP A 105 -12.44 1.09 -2.78
C ASP A 105 -12.47 2.11 -3.94
N ARG A 106 -12.25 3.40 -3.64
CA ARG A 106 -12.07 4.43 -4.67
C ARG A 106 -10.82 4.21 -5.52
N MET A 107 -9.69 3.85 -4.89
CA MET A 107 -8.44 3.55 -5.62
C MET A 107 -8.61 2.33 -6.52
N VAL A 108 -9.13 1.22 -5.97
CA VAL A 108 -9.37 -0.03 -6.71
C VAL A 108 -10.38 0.18 -7.85
N GLY A 109 -11.46 0.91 -7.60
CA GLY A 109 -12.47 1.23 -8.61
C GLY A 109 -11.97 2.12 -9.76
N SER A 110 -10.83 2.79 -9.58
CA SER A 110 -10.19 3.58 -10.65
C SER A 110 -9.29 2.75 -11.57
N LEU A 111 -8.98 1.51 -11.20
CA LEU A 111 -8.12 0.64 -11.99
C LEU A 111 -8.88 0.05 -13.20
N PRO A 112 -8.35 0.18 -14.43
CA PRO A 112 -9.04 -0.30 -15.62
C PRO A 112 -9.08 -1.83 -15.67
N HIS A 113 -10.29 -2.40 -15.66
CA HIS A 113 -10.54 -3.84 -15.80
C HIS A 113 -9.73 -4.73 -14.83
N ALA A 114 -9.39 -4.21 -13.64
CA ALA A 114 -8.61 -4.97 -12.67
C ALA A 114 -9.41 -6.15 -12.10
N ARG A 115 -8.78 -7.32 -12.05
CA ARG A 115 -9.31 -8.50 -11.36
C ARG A 115 -8.92 -8.41 -9.89
N VAL A 116 -9.91 -8.30 -9.02
CA VAL A 116 -9.70 -8.20 -7.57
C VAL A 116 -9.67 -9.59 -6.94
N HIS A 117 -8.66 -9.84 -6.11
CA HIS A 117 -8.47 -11.07 -5.34
C HIS A 117 -8.41 -10.69 -3.86
N ASP A 118 -9.15 -11.36 -3.01
CA ASP A 118 -9.17 -11.06 -1.58
C ASP A 118 -8.19 -11.94 -0.81
N LEU A 119 -7.48 -11.35 0.14
CA LEU A 119 -6.57 -12.04 1.06
C LEU A 119 -6.82 -11.56 2.49
N HIS A 120 -7.06 -12.50 3.41
CA HIS A 120 -7.19 -12.23 4.84
C HIS A 120 -5.80 -11.98 5.46
N SER A 121 -5.38 -10.72 5.39
CA SER A 121 -4.10 -10.22 5.87
C SER A 121 -4.20 -8.73 6.16
N GLY A 122 -3.37 -8.26 7.09
CA GLY A 122 -2.97 -6.86 7.24
C GLY A 122 -2.01 -6.44 6.14
N HIS A 123 -1.33 -5.30 6.30
CA HIS A 123 -0.60 -4.62 5.23
C HIS A 123 0.64 -5.37 4.70
N LEU A 124 1.20 -6.29 5.49
CA LEU A 124 2.45 -6.98 5.18
C LEU A 124 2.22 -8.49 4.96
N PRO A 125 1.44 -8.90 3.92
CA PRO A 125 1.07 -10.30 3.68
C PRO A 125 2.28 -11.18 3.38
N MET A 126 3.37 -10.61 2.88
CA MET A 126 4.64 -11.32 2.68
C MET A 126 5.32 -11.73 3.99
N LEU A 127 4.92 -11.14 5.12
CA LEU A 127 5.41 -11.47 6.45
C LEU A 127 4.35 -12.24 7.26
N SER A 128 3.09 -11.82 7.24
CA SER A 128 2.03 -12.46 8.03
C SER A 128 1.48 -13.73 7.40
N GLN A 129 1.33 -13.76 6.07
CA GLN A 129 0.65 -14.82 5.33
C GLN A 129 1.42 -15.26 4.05
N PRO A 130 2.74 -15.53 4.13
CA PRO A 130 3.58 -15.73 2.94
C PRO A 130 3.10 -16.89 2.05
N ALA A 131 2.66 -18.01 2.64
CA ALA A 131 2.17 -19.16 1.89
C ALA A 131 0.86 -18.88 1.14
N ALA A 132 -0.06 -18.15 1.78
CA ALA A 132 -1.34 -17.78 1.17
C ALA A 132 -1.13 -16.77 0.02
N LEU A 133 -0.25 -15.78 0.24
CA LEU A 133 0.13 -14.84 -0.82
C LEU A 133 0.79 -15.55 -2.00
N ALA A 134 1.76 -16.45 -1.74
CA ALA A 134 2.42 -17.22 -2.79
C ALA A 134 1.44 -18.07 -3.60
N GLY A 135 0.55 -18.82 -2.93
CA GLY A 135 -0.47 -19.62 -3.61
C GLY A 135 -1.41 -18.79 -4.48
N LEU A 136 -1.77 -17.58 -4.05
CA LEU A 136 -2.57 -16.66 -4.85
C LEU A 136 -1.79 -16.14 -6.08
N LEU A 137 -0.52 -15.81 -5.91
CA LEU A 137 0.35 -15.37 -7.02
C LEU A 137 0.55 -16.50 -8.05
N ASP A 138 0.71 -17.74 -7.60
CA ASP A 138 0.82 -18.90 -8.48
C ASP A 138 -0.46 -19.12 -9.29
N GLN A 139 -1.63 -18.97 -8.66
CA GLN A 139 -2.92 -19.03 -9.35
C GLN A 139 -3.06 -17.94 -10.42
N ILE A 140 -2.60 -16.71 -10.11
CA ILE A 140 -2.61 -15.60 -11.06
C ILE A 140 -1.65 -15.86 -12.23
N ALA A 141 -0.48 -16.47 -11.96
CA ALA A 141 0.52 -16.78 -12.96
C ALA A 141 0.16 -18.01 -13.83
N ALA A 142 -0.75 -18.87 -13.35
CA ALA A 142 -1.11 -20.11 -14.03
C ALA A 142 -1.66 -19.84 -15.45
N PRO A 143 -1.16 -20.55 -16.48
CA PRO A 143 -1.64 -20.40 -17.84
C PRO A 143 -3.10 -20.88 -17.94
N GLY A 144 -4.05 -19.95 -18.07
CA GLY A 144 -5.47 -20.26 -18.22
C GLY A 144 -6.43 -19.15 -17.80
N LEU A 145 -5.97 -18.18 -17.00
CA LEU A 145 -6.74 -17.00 -16.61
C LEU A 145 -6.54 -15.82 -17.59
N ARG A 146 -6.42 -16.04 -18.90
CA ARG A 146 -6.41 -14.93 -19.88
C ARG A 146 -7.82 -14.57 -20.28
#